data_AF-A0A961WZT0-F1
#
_entry.id   AF-A0A961WZT0-F1
#
_cell.length_a   1.000
_cell.length_b   1.000
_cell.length_c   1.000
_cell.angle_alpha   90.00
_cell.angle_beta   90.00
_cell.angle_gamma   90.00
#
_symmetry.space_group_name_H-M   'P 1'
#
loop_
_entity.id
_entity.type
_entity.pdbx_description
1 polymer ?
#
loop_
_entity_poly.entity_id
_entity_poly.type
_entity_poly.pdbx_seq_one_letter_code
_entity_poly.pdbx_strand_id
1 'polypeptide(L)'
;MIISGWIEAIVSSGRIADIAIGVIALEIVAIAVWMDRKTLARTGLTLASGLALLGALRAALTDGGAWVIALWLIAALVVHASDLYGRVVARRTAPSPRLNLGAD
;
A
#
# COMPACT_ATOMS: atom_id res chain seq x y z
N MET A 1 -21.52 12.83 -20.88
CA MET A 1 -20.49 13.53 -21.67
C MET A 1 -19.71 14.57 -20.86
N ILE A 2 -20.34 15.35 -19.98
CA ILE A 2 -19.61 16.32 -19.12
C ILE A 2 -18.75 15.61 -18.05
N ILE A 3 -19.23 14.48 -17.51
CA ILE A 3 -18.54 13.77 -16.43
C ILE A 3 -17.22 13.12 -16.88
N SER A 4 -17.16 12.61 -18.11
CA SER A 4 -15.94 11.98 -18.64
C SER A 4 -14.82 12.99 -18.89
N GLY A 5 -15.16 14.20 -19.38
CA GLY A 5 -14.15 15.21 -19.72
C GLY A 5 -13.34 15.72 -18.52
N TRP A 6 -13.96 15.88 -17.34
CA TRP A 6 -13.21 16.31 -16.16
C TRP A 6 -12.36 15.19 -15.56
N ILE A 7 -12.78 13.94 -15.67
CA ILE A 7 -11.99 12.77 -15.24
C ILE A 7 -10.74 12.67 -16.10
N GLU A 8 -10.89 12.74 -17.42
CA GLU A 8 -9.76 12.70 -18.36
C GLU A 8 -8.76 13.83 -18.08
N ALA A 9 -9.22 15.04 -17.77
CA ALA A 9 -8.34 16.17 -17.41
C ALA A 9 -7.56 15.95 -16.11
N ILE A 10 -8.15 15.31 -15.10
CA ILE A 10 -7.46 15.00 -13.83
C ILE A 10 -6.44 13.87 -14.02
N VAL A 11 -6.77 12.89 -14.86
CA VAL A 11 -5.87 11.76 -15.17
C VAL A 11 -4.69 12.24 -16.01
N SER A 12 -4.94 12.99 -17.08
CA SER A 12 -3.88 13.49 -17.98
C SER A 12 -2.93 14.47 -17.30
N SER A 13 -3.39 15.22 -16.29
CA SER A 13 -2.55 16.11 -15.49
C SER A 13 -1.75 15.41 -14.39
N GLY A 14 -1.93 14.09 -14.19
CA GLY A 14 -1.27 13.34 -13.12
C GLY A 14 -1.77 13.67 -11.70
N ARG A 15 -2.77 14.54 -11.56
CA ARG A 15 -3.35 14.94 -10.26
C ARG A 15 -4.10 13.80 -9.58
N ILE A 16 -4.56 12.81 -10.36
CA ILE A 16 -5.16 11.60 -9.82
C ILE A 16 -4.21 10.87 -8.85
N ALA A 17 -2.91 10.85 -9.14
CA ALA A 17 -1.92 10.22 -8.29
C ALA A 17 -1.73 11.00 -6.98
N ASP A 18 -1.71 12.34 -7.00
CA ASP A 18 -1.62 13.15 -5.78
C ASP A 18 -2.83 12.94 -4.87
N ILE A 19 -4.04 12.86 -5.45
CA ILE A 19 -5.26 12.61 -4.69
C ILE A 19 -5.17 11.24 -4.00
N ALA A 20 -4.77 10.21 -4.75
CA ALA A 20 -4.60 8.87 -4.20
C ALA A 20 -3.53 8.82 -3.09
N ILE A 21 -2.39 9.50 -3.29
CA ILE A 21 -1.33 9.64 -2.28
C ILE A 21 -1.89 10.31 -1.02
N GLY A 22 -2.66 11.39 -1.19
CA GLY A 22 -3.32 12.10 -0.09
C GLY A 22 -4.28 11.22 0.70
N VAL A 23 -5.06 10.37 0.03
CA VAL A 23 -5.97 9.42 0.69
C VAL A 23 -5.18 8.38 1.50
N ILE A 24 -4.14 7.77 0.91
CA ILE A 24 -3.32 6.79 1.66
C ILE A 24 -2.59 7.45 2.84
N ALA A 25 -2.08 8.67 2.66
CA ALA A 25 -1.47 9.42 3.75
C ALA A 25 -2.47 9.69 4.88
N LEU A 26 -3.71 10.04 4.55
CA LEU A 26 -4.79 10.20 5.52
C LEU A 26 -5.12 8.89 6.25
N GLU A 27 -5.17 7.76 5.55
CA GLU A 27 -5.35 6.43 6.15
C GLU A 27 -4.20 6.05 7.10
N ILE A 28 -2.95 6.35 6.73
CA ILE A 28 -1.80 6.12 7.60
C ILE A 28 -1.92 6.95 8.88
N VAL A 29 -2.30 8.23 8.76
CA VAL A 29 -2.52 9.12 9.92
C VAL A 29 -3.67 8.59 10.78
N ALA A 30 -4.78 8.18 10.16
CA ALA A 30 -5.92 7.58 10.83
C ALA A 30 -5.52 6.35 11.66
N ILE A 31 -4.79 5.42 11.06
CA ILE A 31 -4.32 4.21 11.74
C ILE A 31 -3.32 4.56 12.84
N ALA A 32 -2.40 5.50 12.60
CA ALA A 32 -1.41 5.91 13.58
C ALA A 32 -2.02 6.59 14.81
N VAL A 33 -3.14 7.30 14.64
CA VAL A 33 -3.86 7.99 15.72
C VAL A 33 -4.81 7.04 16.47
N TRP A 34 -5.52 6.15 15.77
CA TRP A 34 -6.61 5.36 16.35
C TRP A 34 -6.29 3.89 16.62
N MET A 35 -5.18 3.35 16.13
CA MET A 35 -4.85 1.92 16.28
C MET A 35 -3.54 1.68 17.04
N ASP A 36 -3.38 0.44 17.51
CA ASP A 36 -2.19 0.02 18.23
C ASP A 36 -0.97 -0.13 17.31
N ARG A 37 0.24 -0.07 17.91
CA ARG A 37 1.51 -0.16 17.17
C ARG A 37 1.66 -1.47 16.38
N LYS A 38 1.05 -2.57 16.83
CA LYS A 38 1.09 -3.86 16.12
C LYS A 38 0.26 -3.81 14.84
N THR A 39 -0.92 -3.20 14.89
CA THR A 39 -1.74 -3.01 13.68
C THR A 39 -1.05 -2.07 12.70
N LEU A 40 -0.47 -0.97 13.20
CA LEU A 40 0.31 -0.05 12.36
C LEU A 40 1.50 -0.76 11.69
N ALA A 41 2.23 -1.61 12.41
CA ALA A 41 3.35 -2.36 11.82
C ALA A 41 2.89 -3.36 10.74
N ARG A 42 1.73 -3.99 10.93
CA ARG A 42 1.18 -4.99 9.99
C ARG A 42 0.58 -4.36 8.73
N THR A 43 -0.13 -3.25 8.87
CA THR A 43 -0.82 -2.58 7.76
C THR A 43 0.07 -1.53 7.09
N GLY A 44 1.03 -0.97 7.84
CA GLY A 44 1.92 0.10 7.39
C GLY A 44 2.83 -0.31 6.24
N LEU A 45 3.32 -1.56 6.19
CA LEU A 45 4.11 -2.03 5.05
C LEU A 45 3.26 -2.13 3.78
N THR A 46 2.01 -2.59 3.88
CA THR A 46 1.10 -2.60 2.73
C THR A 46 0.83 -1.19 2.22
N LEU A 47 0.51 -0.25 3.13
CA LEU A 47 0.26 1.15 2.78
C LEU A 47 1.50 1.83 2.19
N ALA A 48 2.68 1.57 2.75
CA ALA A 48 3.95 2.07 2.23
C ALA A 48 4.26 1.53 0.83
N SER A 49 3.97 0.25 0.55
CA SER A 49 4.09 -0.30 -0.81
C SER A 49 3.13 0.36 -1.79
N GLY A 50 1.91 0.67 -1.35
CA GLY A 50 0.92 1.41 -2.12
C GLY A 50 1.39 2.84 -2.44
N LEU A 51 1.95 3.56 -1.46
CA LEU A 51 2.54 4.88 -1.67
C LEU A 51 3.68 4.84 -2.70
N ALA A 52 4.55 3.83 -2.63
CA ALA A 52 5.64 3.69 -3.58
C ALA A 52 5.13 3.43 -5.02
N LEU A 53 4.09 2.60 -5.18
CA LEU A 53 3.43 2.41 -6.48
C LEU A 53 2.78 3.69 -7.00
N LEU A 54 2.11 4.47 -6.13
CA LEU A 54 1.54 5.75 -6.52
C LEU A 54 2.60 6.79 -6.88
N GLY A 55 3.77 6.73 -6.24
CA GLY A 55 4.95 7.52 -6.63
C GLY A 55 5.46 7.16 -8.03
N ALA A 56 5.51 5.86 -8.35
CA ALA A 56 5.83 5.39 -9.70
C ALA A 56 4.79 5.87 -10.73
N LEU A 57 3.50 5.76 -10.40
CA LEU A 57 2.40 6.22 -11.25
C LEU A 57 2.48 7.74 -11.46
N ARG A 58 2.73 8.51 -10.39
CA ARG A 58 2.90 9.96 -10.48
C ARG A 58 4.04 10.31 -11.43
N ALA A 59 5.20 9.67 -11.26
CA ALA A 59 6.34 9.89 -12.14
C ALA A 59 5.99 9.54 -13.60
N ALA A 60 5.25 8.46 -13.84
CA ALA A 60 4.82 8.09 -15.18
C ALA A 60 3.83 9.10 -15.81
N LEU A 61 2.97 9.73 -15.00
CA LEU A 61 1.97 10.69 -15.48
C LEU A 61 2.51 12.12 -15.66
N THR A 62 3.65 12.47 -15.07
CA THR A 62 4.24 13.82 -15.14
C THR A 62 5.55 13.85 -15.92
N ASP A 63 5.70 12.98 -16.93
CA ASP A 63 6.90 12.84 -17.75
C ASP A 63 8.19 12.64 -16.94
N GLY A 64 8.09 11.99 -15.78
CA GLY A 64 9.22 11.60 -14.98
C GLY A 64 10.13 10.65 -15.74
N GLY A 65 11.45 10.84 -15.60
CA GLY A 65 12.41 9.96 -16.25
C GLY A 65 12.24 8.50 -15.82
N ALA A 66 12.45 7.57 -16.75
CA ALA A 66 12.30 6.13 -16.53
C ALA A 66 13.04 5.62 -15.27
N TRP A 67 14.15 6.26 -14.92
CA TRP A 67 14.91 5.97 -13.70
C TRP A 67 14.11 6.22 -12.40
N VAL A 68 13.34 7.31 -12.34
CA VAL A 68 12.51 7.65 -11.17
C VAL A 68 11.39 6.63 -11.00
N ILE A 69 10.77 6.21 -12.11
CA ILE A 69 9.75 5.16 -12.11
C ILE A 69 10.33 3.84 -11.60
N ALA A 70 11.48 3.43 -12.14
CA ALA A 70 12.16 2.19 -11.73
C ALA A 70 12.51 2.19 -10.24
N LEU A 71 13.01 3.31 -9.71
CA LEU A 71 13.33 3.45 -8.29
C LEU A 71 12.11 3.22 -7.40
N TRP A 72 10.98 3.84 -7.75
CA TRP A 72 9.72 3.68 -7.02
C TRP A 72 9.17 2.25 -7.10
N LEU A 73 9.28 1.60 -8.26
CA LEU A 73 8.86 0.21 -8.44
C LEU A 73 9.72 -0.76 -7.63
N ILE A 74 11.05 -0.55 -7.59
CA ILE A 74 11.96 -1.35 -6.77
C ILE A 74 11.62 -1.15 -5.29
N ALA A 75 11.42 0.09 -4.85
CA ALA A 75 11.01 0.38 -3.48
C ALA A 75 9.70 -0.31 -3.12
N ALA A 76 8.69 -0.22 -3.99
CA ALA A 76 7.40 -0.90 -3.81
C ALA A 76 7.57 -2.42 -3.67
N LEU A 77 8.39 -3.03 -4.54
CA LEU A 77 8.68 -4.46 -4.51
C LEU A 77 9.34 -4.88 -3.19
N VAL A 78 10.36 -4.17 -2.74
CA VAL A 78 11.10 -4.49 -1.50
C VAL A 78 10.18 -4.39 -0.28
N VAL A 79 9.39 -3.32 -0.19
CA VAL A 79 8.45 -3.11 0.92
C VAL A 79 7.36 -4.17 0.92
N HIS A 80 6.79 -4.47 -0.25
CA HIS A 80 5.74 -5.47 -0.40
C HIS A 80 6.24 -6.90 -0.11
N ALA A 81 7.43 -7.25 -0.59
CA ALA A 81 8.05 -8.54 -0.33
C ALA A 81 8.32 -8.74 1.17
N SER A 82 8.72 -7.67 1.87
CA SER A 82 8.94 -7.69 3.32
C SER A 82 7.65 -7.91 4.11
N ASP A 83 6.54 -7.28 3.70
CA ASP A 83 5.19 -7.53 4.25
C ASP A 83 4.78 -8.99 4.05
N LEU A 84 4.93 -9.51 2.83
CA LEU A 84 4.57 -10.87 2.50
C LEU A 84 5.41 -11.88 3.30
N TYR A 85 6.72 -11.65 3.41
CA TYR A 85 7.62 -12.48 4.21
C TYR A 85 7.19 -12.51 5.68
N GLY A 86 6.93 -11.34 6.29
CA GLY A 86 6.45 -11.26 7.67
C GLY A 86 5.14 -12.03 7.90
N ARG A 87 4.20 -11.93 6.95
CA ARG A 87 2.92 -12.67 7.00
C ARG A 87 3.11 -14.18 6.87
N VAL A 88 3.99 -14.63 5.99
CA VAL A 88 4.29 -16.06 5.80
C VAL A 88 4.95 -16.63 7.05
N VAL A 89 5.92 -15.93 7.63
CA VAL A 89 6.60 -16.35 8.87
C VAL A 89 5.61 -16.44 10.03
N ALA A 90 4.76 -15.42 10.21
CA ALA A 90 3.75 -15.40 11.28
C ALA A 90 2.72 -16.54 11.18
N ARG A 91 2.38 -16.99 9.96
CA ARG A 91 1.48 -18.14 9.75
C ARG A 91 2.15 -19.47 10.10
N ARG A 92 3.47 -19.60 9.88
CA ARG A 92 4.21 -20.83 10.18
C ARG A 92 4.39 -21.09 11.68
N THR A 93 4.39 -20.04 12.49
CA THR A 93 4.58 -20.13 13.94
C THR A 93 3.29 -20.21 14.75
N ALA A 94 2.12 -20.16 14.10
CA ALA A 94 0.83 -20.30 14.78
C ALA A 94 0.64 -21.76 15.28
N PRO A 95 0.42 -21.99 16.59
CA PRO A 95 0.16 -23.31 17.13
C PRO A 95 -1.05 -23.96 16.45
N SER A 96 -0.96 -25.26 16.16
CA SER A 96 -2.11 -26.02 15.64
C SER A 96 -3.29 -25.89 16.61
N PRO A 97 -4.52 -25.62 16.10
CA PRO A 97 -5.72 -25.66 16.92
C PRO A 97 -5.76 -27.01 17.61
N ARG A 98 -5.72 -27.03 18.95
CA ARG A 98 -6.01 -28.26 19.70
C ARG A 98 -7.47 -28.59 19.39
N LEU A 99 -7.67 -29.50 18.44
CA LEU A 99 -8.95 -30.18 18.27
C LEU A 99 -9.23 -30.87 19.61
N ASN A 100 -10.09 -30.26 20.42
CA ASN A 100 -10.53 -30.85 21.67
C ASN A 100 -11.49 -31.99 21.29
N LEU A 101 -10.90 -33.15 20.97
CA LEU A 101 -11.58 -34.38 20.54
C LEU A 101 -11.95 -35.29 21.72
N GLY A 102 -12.13 -34.73 22.93
CA GLY A 102 -12.51 -35.54 24.08
C GLY A 102 -12.91 -34.73 25.30
N ALA A 103 -13.86 -35.30 26.05
CA ALA A 103 -14.69 -34.75 27.11
C ALA A 103 -15.81 -33.86 26.54
N ASP A 104 -17.07 -34.31 26.41
CA ASP A 104 -17.80 -35.39 27.08
C ASP A 104 -19.07 -35.74 26.27
#